data_AF-A0A246E0P2-F1
#
_entry.id   AF-A0A246E0P2-F1
#
_cell.length_a   1.000
_cell.length_b   1.000
_cell.length_c   1.000
_cell.angle_alpha   90.00
_cell.angle_beta   90.00
_cell.angle_gamma   90.00
#
_symmetry.space_group_name_H-M   'P 1'
#
loop_
_entity.id
_entity.type
_entity.pdbx_description
1 polymer ?
#
loop_
_entity_poly.entity_id
_entity_poly.type
_entity_poly.pdbx_seq_one_letter_code
_entity_poly.pdbx_strand_id
1 'polypeptide(L)'
;MSRKTPLEDMSTERREAVIRALASKLQYSAQIAKLQQDPNWPQLEELAATLFRDSSDIARAEPETAKASVMEGIRLLGQFEMSQIATEPRIAH
;
A
#
# COMPACT_ATOMS: atom_id res chain seq x y z
N MET A 1 -23.20 2.32 17.62
CA MET A 1 -22.43 1.09 17.37
C MET A 1 -21.34 1.42 16.37
N SER A 2 -20.07 1.54 16.79
CA SER A 2 -18.96 1.67 15.83
C SER A 2 -18.84 0.34 15.09
N ARG A 3 -19.09 0.34 13.78
CA ARG A 3 -18.80 -0.82 12.93
C ARG A 3 -17.29 -1.02 12.97
N LYS A 4 -16.87 -2.14 13.55
CA LYS A 4 -15.50 -2.60 13.45
C LYS A 4 -15.11 -2.68 11.98
N THR A 5 -13.92 -2.19 11.64
CA THR A 5 -13.43 -2.32 10.27
C THR A 5 -13.09 -3.78 9.97
N PRO A 6 -13.13 -4.25 8.71
CA PRO A 6 -12.80 -5.64 8.38
C PRO A 6 -11.43 -6.10 8.90
N LEU A 7 -10.47 -5.18 9.10
CA LEU A 7 -9.16 -5.42 9.69
C LEU A 7 -9.23 -5.75 11.20
N GLU A 8 -10.17 -5.15 11.93
CA GLU A 8 -10.40 -5.40 13.36
C GLU A 8 -10.96 -6.81 13.62
N ASP A 9 -11.74 -7.34 12.68
CA ASP A 9 -12.33 -8.68 12.77
C ASP A 9 -11.37 -9.79 12.28
N MET A 10 -10.22 -9.44 11.70
CA MET A 10 -9.21 -10.40 11.26
C MET A 10 -8.31 -10.86 12.40
N SER A 11 -7.95 -12.15 12.37
CA SER A 11 -6.84 -12.67 13.17
C SER A 11 -5.54 -11.95 12.85
N THR A 12 -4.62 -11.88 13.81
CA THR A 12 -3.29 -11.27 13.64
C THR A 12 -2.55 -11.85 12.44
N GLU A 13 -2.58 -13.17 12.25
CA GLU A 13 -1.96 -13.83 11.10
C GLU A 13 -2.53 -13.37 9.76
N ARG A 14 -3.86 -13.23 9.68
CA ARG A 14 -4.53 -12.77 8.46
C ARG A 14 -4.26 -11.28 8.21
N ARG A 15 -4.18 -10.47 9.26
CA ARG A 15 -3.76 -9.07 9.20
C ARG A 15 -2.34 -8.95 8.66
N GLU A 16 -1.41 -9.74 9.19
CA GLU A 16 -0.02 -9.77 8.74
C GLU A 16 0.08 -10.18 7.26
N ALA A 17 -0.66 -11.20 6.83
CA ALA A 17 -0.69 -11.64 5.44
C ALA A 17 -1.20 -10.53 4.50
N VAL A 18 -2.21 -9.76 4.91
CA VAL A 18 -2.72 -8.61 4.14
C VAL A 18 -1.68 -7.50 4.07
N ILE A 19 -1.01 -7.17 5.17
CA ILE A 19 0.05 -6.14 5.21
C ILE A 19 1.21 -6.54 4.28
N ARG A 20 1.64 -7.80 4.32
CA ARG A 20 2.69 -8.32 3.43
C ARG A 20 2.25 -8.31 1.95
N ALA A 21 1.00 -8.63 1.65
CA ALA A 21 0.47 -8.56 0.30
C ALA A 21 0.44 -7.12 -0.23
N LEU A 22 0.07 -6.15 0.62
CA LEU A 22 0.11 -4.73 0.30
C LEU A 22 1.54 -4.25 0.05
N ALA A 23 2.49 -4.62 0.92
CA ALA A 23 3.91 -4.31 0.76
C ALA A 23 4.46 -4.84 -0.58
N SER A 24 4.10 -6.07 -0.96
CA SER A 24 4.49 -6.67 -2.23
C SER A 24 3.97 -5.89 -3.44
N LYS A 25 2.70 -5.47 -3.40
CA LYS A 25 2.11 -4.62 -4.45
C LYS A 25 2.80 -3.27 -4.55
N LEU A 26 3.07 -2.60 -3.42
CA LEU A 26 3.79 -1.33 -3.38
C LEU A 26 5.20 -1.46 -3.97
N GLN A 27 5.92 -2.54 -3.64
CA GLN A 27 7.25 -2.79 -4.18
C GLN A 27 7.22 -2.97 -5.70
N TYR A 28 6.23 -3.70 -6.22
CA TYR A 28 6.05 -3.88 -7.66
C TYR A 28 5.72 -2.56 -8.36
N SER A 29 4.79 -1.77 -7.80
CA SER A 29 4.48 -0.43 -8.30
C SER A 29 5.69 0.50 -8.26
N ALA A 30 6.51 0.45 -7.21
CA ALA A 30 7.75 1.22 -7.12
C ALA A 30 8.73 0.87 -8.24
N GLN A 31 8.85 -0.41 -8.60
CA GLN A 31 9.70 -0.85 -9.71
C GLN A 31 9.21 -0.28 -11.05
N ILE A 32 7.91 -0.30 -11.31
CA ILE A 32 7.32 0.29 -12.52
C ILE A 32 7.54 1.81 -12.53
N ALA A 33 7.21 2.50 -11.43
CA ALA A 33 7.39 3.93 -11.25
C ALA A 33 8.84 4.36 -11.52
N LYS A 34 9.81 3.59 -11.01
CA LYS A 34 11.24 3.82 -11.22
C LYS A 34 11.64 3.70 -12.68
N LEU A 35 11.13 2.72 -13.41
CA LEU A 35 11.36 2.56 -14.85
C LEU A 35 10.77 3.72 -15.67
N GLN A 36 9.63 4.26 -15.24
CA GLN A 36 8.96 5.39 -15.88
C GLN A 36 9.48 6.76 -15.39
N GLN A 37 10.45 6.79 -14.48
CA GLN A 37 10.96 8.00 -13.83
C GLN A 37 9.86 8.82 -13.11
N ASP A 38 8.79 8.16 -12.63
CA ASP A 38 7.76 8.80 -11.80
C ASP A 38 8.37 9.21 -10.44
N PRO A 39 8.33 10.50 -10.06
CA PRO A 39 9.01 11.00 -8.85
C PRO A 39 8.49 10.39 -7.54
N ASN A 40 7.34 9.70 -7.55
CA ASN A 40 6.78 9.04 -6.38
C ASN A 40 7.40 7.65 -6.12
N TRP A 41 8.24 7.12 -7.03
CA TRP A 41 8.88 5.81 -6.87
C TRP A 41 9.61 5.61 -5.52
N PRO A 42 10.32 6.61 -4.94
CA PRO A 42 11.01 6.43 -3.66
C PRO A 42 10.03 6.22 -2.50
N GLN A 43 8.90 6.92 -2.53
CA GLN A 43 7.88 6.84 -1.46
C GLN A 43 7.18 5.48 -1.48
N LEU A 44 6.91 4.94 -2.67
CA LEU A 44 6.37 3.60 -2.83
C LEU A 44 7.35 2.53 -2.31
N GLU A 45 8.65 2.68 -2.64
CA GLU A 45 9.70 1.75 -2.19
C GLU A 45 9.90 1.79 -0.67
N GLU A 46 9.96 2.99 -0.09
CA GLU A 46 10.13 3.18 1.35
C GLU A 46 8.94 2.60 2.15
N LEU A 47 7.71 2.85 1.69
CA LEU A 47 6.54 2.30 2.36
C LEU A 47 6.46 0.78 2.22
N ALA A 48 6.79 0.23 1.05
CA ALA A 48 6.88 -1.22 0.85
C ALA A 48 7.89 -1.84 1.83
N ALA A 49 9.09 -1.27 1.93
CA ALA A 49 10.14 -1.74 2.83
C ALA A 49 9.71 -1.68 4.30
N THR A 50 9.04 -0.59 4.71
CA THR A 50 8.52 -0.41 6.07
C THR A 50 7.44 -1.45 6.39
N LEU A 51 6.46 -1.64 5.50
CA LEU A 51 5.40 -2.63 5.70
C LEU A 51 5.94 -4.06 5.72
N PHE A 52 6.97 -4.39 4.93
CA PHE A 52 7.61 -5.69 5.01
C PHE A 52 8.31 -5.91 6.35
N ARG A 53 9.14 -4.95 6.76
CA ARG A 53 9.92 -5.01 8.01
C ARG A 53 9.02 -5.12 9.23
N ASP A 54 8.00 -4.28 9.29
CA ASP A 54 7.20 -4.09 10.49
C ASP A 54 5.87 -4.87 10.44
N SER A 55 5.64 -5.69 9.41
CA SER A 55 4.37 -6.40 9.17
C SER A 55 3.81 -7.12 10.39
N SER A 56 4.65 -7.82 11.15
CA SER A 56 4.20 -8.56 12.35
C SER A 56 3.86 -7.62 13.51
N ASP A 57 4.64 -6.55 13.71
CA ASP A 57 4.40 -5.57 14.76
C ASP A 57 3.15 -4.75 14.46
N ILE A 58 2.95 -4.34 13.21
CA ILE A 58 1.74 -3.65 12.73
C ILE A 58 0.52 -4.57 12.88
N ALA A 59 0.64 -5.87 12.56
CA ALA A 59 -0.47 -6.81 12.70
C ALA A 59 -0.91 -7.02 14.16
N ARG A 60 0.04 -6.93 15.10
CA ARG A 60 -0.17 -7.05 16.55
C ARG A 60 -0.60 -5.74 17.22
N ALA A 61 -0.34 -4.61 16.58
CA ALA A 61 -0.70 -3.30 17.10
C ALA A 61 -2.21 -3.12 17.25
N GLU A 62 -2.59 -2.11 18.03
CA GLU A 62 -3.99 -1.67 18.14
C GLU A 62 -4.58 -1.46 16.74
N PRO A 63 -5.85 -1.85 16.50
CA PRO A 63 -6.38 -1.91 15.15
C PRO A 63 -6.36 -0.59 14.38
N GLU A 64 -6.45 0.54 15.07
CA GLU A 64 -6.35 1.88 14.45
C GLU A 64 -4.94 2.17 13.92
N THR A 65 -3.88 1.70 14.59
CA THR A 65 -2.50 1.82 14.11
C THR A 65 -2.28 0.98 12.86
N ALA A 66 -2.76 -0.26 12.87
CA ALA A 66 -2.68 -1.15 11.70
C ALA A 66 -3.44 -0.57 10.49
N LYS A 67 -4.61 0.01 10.75
CA LYS A 67 -5.46 0.66 9.74
C LYS A 67 -4.80 1.89 9.15
N ALA A 68 -4.13 2.73 9.95
CA ALA A 68 -3.41 3.90 9.43
C ALA A 68 -2.33 3.49 8.41
N SER A 69 -1.51 2.49 8.74
CA SER A 69 -0.46 1.98 7.83
C SER A 69 -1.04 1.38 6.55
N VAL A 70 -2.15 0.64 6.64
CA VAL A 70 -2.83 0.08 5.45
C VAL A 70 -3.45 1.18 4.58
N MET A 71 -4.11 2.16 5.19
CA MET A 71 -4.74 3.28 4.49
C MET A 71 -3.72 4.13 3.73
N GLU A 72 -2.55 4.37 4.33
CA GLU A 72 -1.46 5.09 3.66
C GLU A 72 -0.94 4.32 2.44
N GLY A 73 -0.81 3.00 2.54
CA GLY A 73 -0.44 2.16 1.39
C GLY A 73 -1.47 2.17 0.27
N ILE A 74 -2.75 2.09 0.60
CA ILE A 74 -3.85 2.21 -0.38
C ILE A 74 -3.82 3.60 -1.04
N ARG A 75 -3.58 4.66 -0.27
CA ARG A 75 -3.52 6.04 -0.77
C ARG A 75 -2.38 6.21 -1.78
N LEU A 76 -1.17 5.75 -1.47
CA LEU A 76 -0.03 5.84 -2.38
C LEU A 76 -0.22 4.99 -3.65
N LEU A 77 -0.80 3.79 -3.53
CA LEU A 77 -1.16 2.98 -4.69
C LEU A 77 -2.17 3.71 -5.59
N GLY A 78 -3.22 4.30 -5.00
CA GLY A 78 -4.20 5.07 -5.76
C GLY A 78 -3.59 6.28 -6.46
N GLN A 79 -2.65 6.99 -5.82
CA GLN A 79 -1.93 8.10 -6.45
C GLN A 79 -1.09 7.66 -7.63
N PHE A 80 -0.40 6.53 -7.50
CA PHE A 80 0.37 5.94 -8.58
C PHE A 80 -0.53 5.47 -9.73
N GLU A 81 -1.62 4.76 -9.45
CA GLU A 81 -2.57 4.35 -10.49
C GLU A 81 -3.18 5.55 -11.22
N MET A 82 -3.47 6.64 -10.49
CA MET A 82 -3.94 7.89 -11.10
C MET A 82 -2.87 8.59 -11.94
N SER A 83 -1.59 8.56 -11.52
CA SER A 83 -0.50 9.12 -12.33
C SER A 83 -0.29 8.32 -13.62
N GLN A 84 -0.46 7.00 -13.58
CA GLN A 84 -0.46 6.14 -14.78
C GLN A 84 -1.58 6.52 -15.75
N ILE A 85 -2.82 6.66 -15.26
CA ILE A 85 -3.98 7.02 -16.11
C ILE A 85 -3.83 8.42 -16.71
N ALA A 86 -3.29 9.38 -15.95
CA ALA A 86 -3.03 10.73 -16.46
C ALA A 86 -1.89 10.77 -17.50
N THR A 87 -1.01 9.76 -17.50
CA THR A 87 0.13 9.64 -18.40
C THR A 87 -0.17 8.75 -19.61
N GLU A 88 -1.32 8.07 -19.68
CA GLU A 88 -1.76 7.43 -20.92
C GLU A 88 -1.92 8.51 -22.00
N PRO A 89 -1.11 8.50 -23.07
CA PRO A 89 -1.41 9.34 -24.21
C PRO A 89 -2.75 8.86 -24.73
N ARG A 90 -3.73 9.77 -24.72
CA ARG A 90 -4.96 9.65 -25.47
C ARG A 90 -4.54 9.46 -26.93
N ILE A 91 -4.35 8.21 -27.36
CA ILE A 91 -4.14 7.88 -28.77
C ILE A 91 -5.44 8.30 -29.43
N ALA A 92 -5.39 9.46 -30.08
CA ALA A 92 -6.45 9.94 -30.92
C ALA A 92 -6.61 8.93 -32.06
N HIS A 93 -7.71 8.18 -32.01
CA HIS A 93 -8.26 7.49 -33.17
C HIS A 93 -9.23 8.43 -33.89
#